data_AF-A0A7H9FCR7-F1
#
_entry.id   AF-A0A7H9FCR7-F1
#
_cell.length_a   1.000
_cell.length_b   1.000
_cell.length_c   1.000
_cell.angle_alpha   90.00
_cell.angle_beta   90.00
_cell.angle_gamma   90.00
#
_symmetry.space_group_name_H-M   'P 1'
#
loop_
_entity.id
_entity.type
_entity.pdbx_description
1 polymer ?
#
loop_
_entity_poly.entity_id
_entity_poly.type
_entity_poly.pdbx_seq_one_letter_code
_entity_poly.pdbx_strand_id
1 'polypeptide(L)'
;MSYTKSQVSNFLNDKILFRFTISSDFIIDFHEHEEVFTFDELEKNIKSNFTYWSSIYDIAPNNFMSNWKALNDKFNSIKKYIFELEELNIDNINNQLYYNLSSNRESREQDKMVYILSISSPIDKDSEIRKIKSFVSFYIQQSQNNLDEAIRSFIYLSKNNYQIGSYFSSANKYNYYPALYLLRKDFSNIKENISDFEANIVTPITNKLKDISDNSEVQYKEITTFIEDKHNQIQIQYDEKVSEFAEFKKSLDDWQKEKHEKIKALEDTYENKLSLEAPEILWKKRSKEHQMLAKKWTCFLIYAVIALIFALVGLVVVIHSYLNSIQSELPFISESFILISVISFFIYIVRILIKIVMSNHHLATEYKQKAALTRFYQALTKAGTDIEKEERLIIINSLFSKVETGLVKTDTSNDSDAILALLSKNLK
;
A
#
# COMPACT_ATOMS: atom_id res chain seq x y z
N MET A 1 13.27 -18.36 -17.59
CA MET A 1 12.24 -18.19 -18.64
C MET A 1 13.00 -17.81 -19.91
N SER A 2 12.74 -18.45 -21.05
CA SER A 2 13.36 -18.01 -22.32
C SER A 2 12.51 -16.90 -22.91
N TYR A 3 13.15 -15.85 -23.42
CA TYR A 3 12.46 -14.75 -24.09
C TYR A 3 11.84 -15.21 -25.41
N THR A 4 10.62 -14.75 -25.69
CA THR A 4 10.01 -14.92 -27.01
C THR A 4 10.73 -14.07 -28.06
N LYS A 5 10.61 -14.44 -29.33
CA LYS A 5 11.20 -13.68 -30.43
C LYS A 5 10.73 -12.22 -30.43
N SER A 6 9.43 -12.02 -30.27
CA SER A 6 8.82 -10.68 -30.20
C SER A 6 9.34 -9.83 -29.05
N GLN A 7 9.58 -10.42 -27.87
CA GLN A 7 10.18 -9.71 -26.73
C GLN A 7 11.60 -9.22 -27.02
N VAL A 8 12.44 -10.09 -27.61
CA VAL A 8 13.81 -9.73 -28.00
C VAL A 8 13.80 -8.63 -29.06
N SER A 9 12.98 -8.77 -30.10
CA SER A 9 12.88 -7.79 -31.19
C SER A 9 12.41 -6.43 -30.69
N ASN A 10 11.38 -6.38 -29.85
CA ASN A 10 10.91 -5.12 -29.26
C ASN A 10 12.00 -4.44 -28.41
N PHE A 11 12.80 -5.21 -27.68
CA PHE A 11 13.89 -4.65 -26.87
C PHE A 11 15.05 -4.11 -27.72
N LEU A 12 15.39 -4.81 -28.81
CA LEU A 12 16.56 -4.50 -29.64
C LEU A 12 16.28 -3.43 -30.68
N ASN A 13 15.12 -3.44 -31.34
CA ASN A 13 14.85 -2.59 -32.50
C ASN A 13 14.89 -1.09 -32.17
N ASP A 14 14.64 -0.72 -30.92
CA ASP A 14 14.73 0.65 -30.44
C ASP A 14 16.15 1.11 -30.10
N LYS A 15 17.14 0.20 -30.06
CA LYS A 15 18.48 0.48 -29.54
C LYS A 15 19.61 0.07 -30.48
N ILE A 16 19.43 -1.01 -31.24
CA ILE A 16 20.44 -1.62 -32.08
C ILE A 16 19.90 -1.84 -33.48
N LEU A 17 20.66 -1.40 -34.47
CA LEU A 17 20.40 -1.61 -35.89
C LEU A 17 21.66 -2.16 -36.57
N PHE A 18 21.50 -2.61 -37.82
CA PHE A 18 22.55 -3.22 -38.60
C PHE A 18 22.61 -2.62 -40.00
N ARG A 19 23.79 -2.56 -40.58
CA ARG A 19 24.03 -2.11 -41.96
C ARG A 19 25.04 -3.03 -42.62
N PHE A 20 24.91 -3.26 -43.93
CA PHE A 20 25.94 -3.92 -44.72
C PHE A 20 26.87 -2.92 -45.39
N THR A 21 28.16 -3.23 -45.40
CA THR A 21 29.17 -2.59 -46.26
C THR A 21 29.70 -3.62 -47.24
N ILE A 22 29.59 -3.36 -48.53
CA ILE A 22 29.82 -4.30 -49.61
C ILE A 22 30.65 -3.61 -50.69
N SER A 23 31.75 -4.24 -51.10
CA SER A 23 32.58 -3.70 -52.19
C SER A 23 31.75 -3.43 -53.45
N SER A 24 32.09 -2.34 -54.16
CA SER A 24 31.52 -1.99 -55.46
C SER A 24 31.61 -3.10 -56.51
N ASP A 25 32.48 -4.09 -56.30
CA ASP A 25 32.65 -5.26 -57.17
C ASP A 25 31.48 -6.27 -57.06
N PHE A 26 30.65 -6.15 -56.02
CA PHE A 26 29.56 -7.08 -55.72
C PHE A 26 28.17 -6.45 -55.77
N ILE A 27 28.09 -5.15 -56.00
CA ILE A 27 26.82 -4.41 -56.08
C ILE A 27 26.72 -3.70 -57.42
N ILE A 28 25.53 -3.58 -57.99
CA ILE A 28 25.23 -2.72 -59.14
C ILE A 28 24.60 -1.42 -58.62
N ASP A 29 23.53 -1.52 -57.83
CA ASP A 29 22.79 -0.38 -57.28
C ASP A 29 22.30 -0.68 -55.86
N PHE A 30 23.19 -0.41 -54.89
CA PHE A 30 22.93 -0.56 -53.46
C PHE A 30 23.47 0.64 -52.70
N HIS A 31 22.60 1.33 -51.97
CA HIS A 31 22.95 2.51 -51.18
C HIS A 31 23.17 2.15 -49.71
N GLU A 32 24.43 1.86 -49.36
CA GLU A 32 24.81 1.35 -48.03
C GLU A 32 24.29 2.21 -46.85
N HIS A 33 24.31 3.54 -46.99
CA HIS A 33 23.97 4.45 -45.88
C HIS A 33 22.47 4.65 -45.65
N GLU A 34 21.63 4.30 -46.63
CA GLU A 34 20.17 4.42 -46.57
C GLU A 34 19.52 3.15 -46.00
N GLU A 35 20.12 1.99 -46.27
CA GLU A 35 19.61 0.68 -45.87
C GLU A 35 20.08 0.30 -44.45
N VAL A 36 19.18 0.39 -43.47
CA VAL A 36 19.37 -0.09 -42.09
C VAL A 36 18.37 -1.19 -41.76
N PHE A 37 18.82 -2.20 -41.02
CA PHE A 37 18.06 -3.40 -40.72
C PHE A 37 17.91 -3.57 -39.20
N THR A 38 16.72 -3.97 -38.78
CA THR A 38 16.45 -4.49 -37.45
C THR A 38 17.09 -5.87 -37.26
N PHE A 39 17.10 -6.38 -36.01
CA PHE A 39 17.67 -7.70 -35.71
C PHE A 39 16.99 -8.83 -36.51
N ASP A 40 15.67 -8.77 -36.65
CA ASP A 40 14.89 -9.74 -37.41
C ASP A 40 15.08 -9.61 -38.93
N GLU A 41 15.15 -8.39 -39.44
CA GLU A 41 15.42 -8.15 -40.86
C GLU A 41 16.81 -8.63 -41.25
N LEU A 42 17.81 -8.41 -40.38
CA LEU A 42 19.16 -8.93 -40.56
C LEU A 42 19.14 -10.46 -40.65
N GLU A 43 18.47 -11.15 -39.72
CA GLU A 43 18.32 -12.61 -39.77
C GLU A 43 17.75 -13.07 -41.12
N LYS A 44 16.67 -12.40 -41.56
CA LYS A 44 15.98 -12.74 -42.80
C LYS A 44 16.88 -12.54 -44.02
N ASN A 45 17.60 -11.42 -44.09
CA ASN A 45 18.52 -11.11 -45.19
C ASN A 45 19.68 -12.12 -45.24
N ILE A 46 20.31 -12.41 -44.09
CA ILE A 46 21.39 -13.40 -44.00
C ILE A 46 20.90 -14.76 -44.50
N LYS A 47 19.75 -15.23 -44.00
CA LYS A 47 19.20 -16.52 -44.37
C LYS A 47 18.84 -16.59 -45.84
N SER A 48 18.19 -15.56 -46.39
CA SER A 48 17.80 -15.53 -47.80
C SER A 48 19.00 -15.62 -48.74
N ASN A 49 20.05 -14.82 -48.50
CA ASN A 49 21.26 -14.85 -49.31
C ASN A 49 22.02 -16.18 -49.14
N PHE A 50 22.17 -16.66 -47.90
CA PHE A 50 22.81 -17.96 -47.63
C PHE A 50 22.11 -19.09 -48.38
N THR A 51 20.77 -19.15 -48.32
CA THR A 51 19.99 -20.17 -49.03
C THR A 51 20.19 -20.10 -50.54
N TYR A 52 20.14 -18.90 -51.14
CA TYR A 52 20.34 -18.75 -52.58
C TYR A 52 21.73 -19.22 -53.03
N TRP A 53 22.80 -18.70 -52.41
CA TRP A 53 24.17 -19.06 -52.80
C TRP A 53 24.51 -20.52 -52.53
N SER A 54 23.89 -21.13 -51.50
CA SER A 54 23.99 -22.57 -51.25
C SER A 54 23.29 -23.40 -52.32
N SER A 55 22.12 -22.97 -52.81
CA SER A 55 21.32 -23.73 -53.78
C SER A 55 22.01 -23.95 -55.13
N ILE A 56 22.97 -23.09 -55.48
CA ILE A 56 23.73 -23.19 -56.73
C ILE A 56 25.16 -23.71 -56.53
N TYR A 57 25.58 -23.94 -55.29
CA TYR A 57 26.97 -24.25 -54.95
C TYR A 57 27.45 -25.57 -55.57
N ASP A 58 26.61 -26.61 -55.56
CA ASP A 58 26.95 -27.92 -56.12
C ASP A 58 27.09 -27.89 -57.65
N ILE A 59 26.47 -26.90 -58.31
CA ILE A 59 26.53 -26.70 -59.77
C ILE A 59 27.73 -25.81 -60.14
N ALA A 60 27.92 -24.73 -59.40
CA ALA A 60 28.96 -23.75 -59.61
C ALA A 60 29.52 -23.27 -58.26
N PRO A 61 30.64 -23.86 -57.81
CA PRO A 61 31.29 -23.49 -56.56
C PRO A 61 31.60 -21.99 -56.52
N ASN A 62 31.30 -21.36 -55.39
CA ASN A 62 31.46 -19.92 -55.18
C ASN A 62 31.81 -19.59 -53.73
N ASN A 63 32.57 -18.52 -53.50
CA ASN A 63 32.95 -18.12 -52.14
C ASN A 63 31.82 -17.36 -51.41
N PHE A 64 30.78 -16.94 -52.14
CA PHE A 64 29.62 -16.25 -51.56
C PHE A 64 28.88 -17.11 -50.55
N MET A 65 28.69 -18.40 -50.85
CA MET A 65 28.09 -19.37 -49.94
C MET A 65 28.84 -19.41 -48.60
N SER A 66 30.16 -19.54 -48.61
CA SER A 66 30.97 -19.57 -47.39
C SER A 66 30.93 -18.24 -46.61
N ASN A 67 30.90 -17.10 -47.31
CA ASN A 67 30.83 -15.79 -46.68
C ASN A 67 29.50 -15.60 -45.93
N TRP A 68 28.38 -15.95 -46.57
CA TRP A 68 27.07 -15.90 -45.93
C TRP A 68 26.91 -16.94 -44.83
N LYS A 69 27.48 -18.13 -44.99
CA LYS A 69 27.51 -19.16 -43.94
C LYS A 69 28.23 -18.67 -42.69
N ALA A 70 29.42 -18.07 -42.84
CA ALA A 70 30.19 -17.57 -41.72
C ALA A 70 29.44 -16.48 -40.94
N LEU A 71 28.76 -15.56 -41.65
CA LEU A 71 27.93 -14.54 -41.02
C LEU A 71 26.70 -15.16 -40.34
N ASN A 72 26.04 -16.12 -40.98
CA ASN A 72 24.91 -16.85 -40.42
C ASN A 72 25.26 -17.60 -39.13
N ASP A 73 26.41 -18.27 -39.11
CA ASP A 73 26.88 -19.00 -37.93
C ASP A 73 27.14 -18.05 -36.75
N LYS A 74 27.84 -16.92 -37.00
CA LYS A 74 28.05 -15.86 -35.99
C LYS A 74 26.75 -15.29 -35.45
N PHE A 75 25.83 -14.93 -36.35
CA PHE A 75 24.52 -14.38 -35.99
C PHE A 75 23.73 -15.38 -35.14
N ASN A 76 23.70 -16.65 -35.50
CA ASN A 76 23.00 -17.69 -34.75
C ASN A 76 23.59 -17.94 -33.36
N SER A 77 24.92 -17.86 -33.21
CA SER A 77 25.55 -17.93 -31.88
C SER A 77 25.12 -16.77 -30.98
N ILE A 78 25.06 -15.54 -31.52
CA ILE A 78 24.61 -14.36 -30.77
C ILE A 78 23.12 -14.45 -30.45
N LYS A 79 22.30 -14.85 -31.43
CA LYS A 79 20.88 -15.07 -31.22
C LYS A 79 20.64 -16.08 -30.09
N LYS A 80 21.34 -17.21 -30.10
CA LYS A 80 21.26 -18.19 -29.01
C LYS A 80 21.60 -17.56 -27.65
N TYR A 81 22.71 -16.82 -27.57
CA TYR A 81 23.11 -16.12 -26.35
C TYR A 81 22.01 -15.19 -25.81
N ILE A 82 21.42 -14.35 -26.68
CA ILE A 82 20.39 -13.37 -26.28
C ILE A 82 19.15 -14.06 -25.71
N PHE A 83 18.73 -15.17 -26.31
CA PHE A 83 17.53 -15.92 -25.88
C PHE A 83 17.74 -16.72 -24.58
N GLU A 84 18.99 -16.94 -24.18
CA GLU A 84 19.39 -17.65 -22.96
C GLU A 84 19.66 -16.69 -21.78
N LEU A 85 19.59 -15.37 -21.98
CA LEU A 85 19.77 -14.38 -20.91
C LEU A 85 18.65 -14.46 -19.86
N GLU A 86 19.02 -14.33 -18.58
CA GLU A 86 18.04 -14.17 -17.49
C GLU A 86 17.38 -12.79 -17.50
N GLU A 87 18.13 -11.76 -17.86
CA GLU A 87 17.67 -10.38 -18.01
C GLU A 87 18.24 -9.75 -19.29
N LEU A 88 17.40 -9.11 -20.12
CA LEU A 88 17.84 -8.36 -21.29
C LEU A 88 18.61 -7.10 -20.88
N ASN A 89 19.94 -7.18 -20.95
CA ASN A 89 20.84 -6.07 -20.65
C ASN A 89 21.53 -5.58 -21.94
N ILE A 90 21.37 -4.30 -22.25
CA ILE A 90 21.86 -3.71 -23.50
C ILE A 90 23.39 -3.67 -23.59
N ASP A 91 24.09 -3.45 -22.47
CA ASP A 91 25.56 -3.38 -22.44
C ASP A 91 26.17 -4.76 -22.70
N ASN A 92 25.61 -5.81 -22.10
CA ASN A 92 26.02 -7.19 -22.35
C ASN A 92 25.80 -7.57 -23.82
N ILE A 93 24.65 -7.21 -24.39
CA ILE A 93 24.32 -7.50 -25.79
C ILE A 93 25.27 -6.73 -26.72
N ASN A 94 25.52 -5.44 -26.47
CA ASN A 94 26.47 -4.64 -27.24
C ASN A 94 27.88 -5.21 -27.20
N ASN A 95 28.33 -5.68 -26.03
CA ASN A 95 29.64 -6.35 -25.89
C ASN A 95 29.70 -7.62 -26.73
N GLN A 96 28.67 -8.48 -26.68
CA GLN A 96 28.64 -9.69 -27.50
C GLN A 96 28.62 -9.39 -29.00
N LEU A 97 27.82 -8.42 -29.44
CA LEU A 97 27.79 -7.99 -30.84
C LEU A 97 29.15 -7.44 -31.29
N TYR A 98 29.81 -6.65 -30.45
CA TYR A 98 31.11 -6.07 -30.76
C TYR A 98 32.21 -7.11 -30.96
N TYR A 99 32.29 -8.10 -30.06
CA TYR A 99 33.35 -9.10 -30.11
C TYR A 99 33.07 -10.24 -31.09
N ASN A 100 31.80 -10.60 -31.30
CA ASN A 100 31.45 -11.81 -32.05
C ASN A 100 30.78 -11.55 -33.40
N LEU A 101 30.18 -10.37 -33.62
CA LEU A 101 29.57 -10.02 -34.91
C LEU A 101 30.45 -9.06 -35.71
N SER A 102 30.62 -7.84 -35.20
CA SER A 102 31.41 -6.79 -35.83
C SER A 102 31.86 -5.76 -34.81
N SER A 103 33.15 -5.44 -34.84
CA SER A 103 33.71 -4.34 -34.06
C SER A 103 33.44 -2.97 -34.69
N ASN A 104 33.02 -2.93 -35.96
CA ASN A 104 32.70 -1.68 -36.64
C ASN A 104 31.25 -1.26 -36.33
N ARG A 105 31.10 -0.09 -35.72
CA ARG A 105 29.80 0.47 -35.33
C ARG A 105 29.82 1.99 -35.35
N GLU A 106 28.66 2.59 -35.56
CA GLU A 106 28.42 4.03 -35.43
C GLU A 106 27.30 4.28 -34.42
N SER A 107 27.37 5.42 -33.74
CA SER A 107 26.26 5.90 -32.89
C SER A 107 25.41 6.88 -33.72
N ARG A 108 24.10 6.70 -33.70
CA ARG A 108 23.10 7.61 -34.28
C ARG A 108 22.35 8.35 -33.18
N GLU A 109 21.51 9.33 -33.57
CA GLU A 109 20.65 10.08 -32.65
C GLU A 109 19.89 9.15 -31.68
N GLN A 110 19.65 9.63 -30.46
CA GLN A 110 18.95 8.90 -29.38
C GLN A 110 19.65 7.62 -28.88
N ASP A 111 20.99 7.62 -28.82
CA ASP A 111 21.82 6.51 -28.30
C ASP A 111 21.66 5.17 -29.05
N LYS A 112 21.13 5.20 -30.28
CA LYS A 112 21.04 4.01 -31.13
C LYS A 112 22.40 3.61 -31.68
N MET A 113 22.75 2.33 -31.58
CA MET A 113 23.98 1.78 -32.13
C MET A 113 23.70 1.06 -33.44
N VAL A 114 24.45 1.39 -34.49
CA VAL A 114 24.38 0.70 -35.79
C VAL A 114 25.65 -0.11 -35.98
N TYR A 115 25.52 -1.44 -36.06
CA TYR A 115 26.64 -2.34 -36.35
C TYR A 115 26.82 -2.50 -37.86
N ILE A 116 28.04 -2.29 -38.34
CA ILE A 116 28.39 -2.31 -39.76
C ILE A 116 29.02 -3.67 -40.09
N LEU A 117 28.40 -4.40 -41.01
CA LEU A 117 28.75 -5.77 -41.38
C LEU A 117 29.38 -5.77 -42.78
N SER A 118 30.68 -6.06 -42.85
CA SER A 118 31.37 -6.19 -44.13
C SER A 118 31.07 -7.57 -44.74
N ILE A 119 30.61 -7.61 -45.99
CA ILE A 119 30.43 -8.88 -46.72
C ILE A 119 30.90 -8.80 -48.16
N SER A 120 31.65 -9.81 -48.59
CA SER A 120 32.18 -9.94 -49.95
C SER A 120 31.25 -10.80 -50.80
N SER A 121 30.04 -10.30 -51.09
CA SER A 121 29.04 -11.03 -51.88
C SER A 121 27.94 -10.10 -52.37
N PRO A 122 27.31 -10.38 -53.53
CA PRO A 122 26.08 -9.70 -53.91
C PRO A 122 24.95 -9.99 -52.93
N ILE A 123 24.10 -8.99 -52.70
CA ILE A 123 23.01 -9.02 -51.73
C ILE A 123 21.65 -8.88 -52.41
N ASP A 124 20.65 -9.59 -51.90
CA ASP A 124 19.24 -9.50 -52.33
C ASP A 124 18.58 -8.12 -52.18
N LYS A 125 19.23 -7.20 -51.46
CA LYS A 125 18.81 -5.81 -51.28
C LYS A 125 19.34 -4.85 -52.34
N ASP A 126 20.27 -5.29 -53.18
CA ASP A 126 20.66 -4.55 -54.37
C ASP A 126 19.43 -4.43 -55.30
N SER A 127 19.09 -3.21 -55.72
CA SER A 127 17.89 -2.96 -56.53
C SER A 127 17.95 -3.71 -57.87
N GLU A 128 19.18 -4.00 -58.34
CA GLU A 128 19.50 -4.68 -59.58
C GLU A 128 19.99 -6.13 -59.37
N ILE A 129 19.78 -6.70 -58.17
CA ILE A 129 20.15 -8.11 -57.89
C ILE A 129 19.58 -9.08 -58.92
N ARG A 130 18.41 -8.77 -59.48
CA ARG A 130 17.77 -9.58 -60.51
C ARG A 130 18.66 -9.74 -61.74
N LYS A 131 19.32 -8.65 -62.19
CA LYS A 131 20.26 -8.70 -63.32
C LYS A 131 21.40 -9.66 -63.03
N ILE A 132 21.93 -9.62 -61.80
CA ILE A 132 23.00 -10.52 -61.35
C ILE A 132 22.49 -11.97 -61.35
N LYS A 133 21.34 -12.27 -60.74
CA LYS A 133 20.79 -13.63 -60.67
C LYS A 133 20.47 -14.21 -62.06
N SER A 134 19.91 -13.41 -62.96
CA SER A 134 19.67 -13.84 -64.35
C SER A 134 20.97 -14.11 -65.09
N PHE A 135 22.02 -13.31 -64.86
CA PHE A 135 23.34 -13.60 -65.39
C PHE A 135 23.93 -14.89 -64.80
N VAL A 136 23.80 -15.13 -63.49
CA VAL A 136 24.24 -16.38 -62.84
C VAL A 136 23.55 -17.58 -63.48
N SER A 137 22.23 -17.55 -63.64
CA SER A 137 21.47 -18.63 -64.31
C SER A 137 21.96 -18.89 -65.73
N PHE A 138 22.32 -17.85 -66.48
CA PHE A 138 22.94 -18.00 -67.78
C PHE A 138 24.34 -18.60 -67.68
N TYR A 139 25.20 -18.07 -66.81
CA TYR A 139 26.60 -18.46 -66.72
C TYR A 139 26.77 -19.92 -66.32
N ILE A 140 26.00 -20.41 -65.35
CA ILE A 140 26.09 -21.81 -64.89
C ILE A 140 25.75 -22.84 -65.98
N GLN A 141 24.96 -22.45 -66.99
CA GLN A 141 24.68 -23.29 -68.16
C GLN A 141 25.86 -23.34 -69.14
N GLN A 142 26.74 -22.33 -69.11
CA GLN A 142 27.88 -22.20 -70.02
C GLN A 142 29.21 -22.66 -69.39
N SER A 143 29.40 -22.39 -68.09
CA SER A 143 30.60 -22.72 -67.34
C SER A 143 30.32 -22.91 -65.86
N GLN A 144 30.93 -23.93 -65.27
CA GLN A 144 30.81 -24.25 -63.84
C GLN A 144 31.96 -23.69 -62.99
N ASN A 145 32.98 -23.08 -63.62
CA ASN A 145 34.19 -22.61 -62.94
C ASN A 145 34.24 -21.08 -62.89
N ASN A 146 34.90 -20.54 -61.86
CA ASN A 146 35.17 -19.11 -61.69
C ASN A 146 33.91 -18.23 -61.66
N LEU A 147 32.84 -18.69 -60.99
CA LEU A 147 31.60 -17.93 -60.89
C LEU A 147 31.82 -16.56 -60.23
N ASP A 148 32.64 -16.49 -59.18
CA ASP A 148 32.97 -15.25 -58.48
C ASP A 148 33.53 -14.18 -59.43
N GLU A 149 34.53 -14.52 -60.24
CA GLU A 149 35.14 -13.60 -61.21
C GLU A 149 34.18 -13.25 -62.35
N ALA A 150 33.34 -14.20 -62.76
CA ALA A 150 32.32 -13.94 -63.77
C ALA A 150 31.28 -12.94 -63.30
N ILE A 151 30.84 -13.06 -62.04
CA ILE A 151 29.91 -12.10 -61.43
C ILE A 151 30.56 -10.73 -61.26
N ARG A 152 31.82 -10.66 -60.78
CA ARG A 152 32.56 -9.39 -60.69
C ARG A 152 32.68 -8.70 -62.05
N SER A 153 33.02 -9.48 -63.08
CA SER A 153 33.13 -8.99 -64.47
C SER A 153 31.78 -8.51 -64.99
N PHE A 154 30.71 -9.24 -64.73
CA PHE A 154 29.35 -8.83 -65.10
C PHE A 154 28.93 -7.52 -64.42
N ILE A 155 29.18 -7.38 -63.12
CA ILE A 155 28.87 -6.18 -62.35
C ILE A 155 29.68 -4.99 -62.86
N TYR A 156 30.98 -5.19 -63.08
CA TYR A 156 31.85 -4.16 -63.63
C TYR A 156 31.37 -3.67 -65.01
N LEU A 157 31.07 -4.61 -65.92
CA LEU A 157 30.58 -4.29 -67.25
C LEU A 157 29.20 -3.63 -67.24
N SER A 158 28.31 -4.02 -66.32
CA SER A 158 26.98 -3.40 -66.15
C SER A 158 27.06 -1.93 -65.76
N LYS A 159 28.17 -1.52 -65.11
CA LYS A 159 28.48 -0.11 -64.79
C LYS A 159 29.31 0.58 -65.88
N ASN A 160 30.04 -0.19 -66.68
CA ASN A 160 31.04 0.29 -67.64
C ASN A 160 30.82 -0.34 -69.03
N ASN A 161 29.66 -0.10 -69.65
CA ASN A 161 29.27 -0.75 -70.90
C ASN A 161 30.29 -0.55 -72.05
N TYR A 162 31.07 0.53 -72.03
CA TYR A 162 32.11 0.78 -73.04
C TYR A 162 33.26 -0.27 -73.04
N GLN A 163 33.43 -1.03 -71.95
CA GLN A 163 34.45 -2.07 -71.81
C GLN A 163 34.01 -3.43 -72.38
N ILE A 164 32.74 -3.58 -72.75
CA ILE A 164 32.16 -4.86 -73.19
C ILE A 164 32.96 -5.48 -74.34
N GLY A 165 33.40 -4.68 -75.32
CA GLY A 165 34.17 -5.18 -76.48
C GLY A 165 35.50 -5.83 -76.08
N SER A 166 36.23 -5.23 -75.13
CA SER A 166 37.48 -5.77 -74.59
C SER A 166 37.23 -7.13 -73.91
N TYR A 167 36.24 -7.20 -73.03
CA TYR A 167 35.91 -8.41 -72.28
C TYR A 167 35.38 -9.52 -73.19
N PHE A 168 34.64 -9.17 -74.25
CA PHE A 168 34.17 -10.12 -75.26
C PHE A 168 35.32 -10.76 -76.06
N SER A 169 36.44 -10.06 -76.24
CA SER A 169 37.62 -10.62 -76.94
C SER A 169 38.52 -11.48 -76.05
N SER A 170 38.25 -11.55 -74.74
CA SER A 170 39.08 -12.28 -73.78
C SER A 170 38.98 -13.80 -73.95
N ALA A 171 40.13 -14.49 -73.86
CA ALA A 171 40.18 -15.96 -73.81
C ALA A 171 39.60 -16.55 -72.51
N ASN A 172 39.55 -15.74 -71.43
CA ASN A 172 39.01 -16.17 -70.16
C ASN A 172 37.47 -16.18 -70.18
N LYS A 173 36.88 -17.35 -69.91
CA LYS A 173 35.42 -17.57 -69.89
C LYS A 173 34.68 -16.62 -68.94
N TYR A 174 35.27 -16.32 -67.79
CA TYR A 174 34.70 -15.39 -66.80
C TYR A 174 34.68 -13.93 -67.26
N ASN A 175 35.41 -13.55 -68.32
CA ASN A 175 35.29 -12.23 -68.98
C ASN A 175 34.39 -12.30 -70.22
N TYR A 176 34.56 -13.36 -71.02
CA TYR A 176 33.84 -13.58 -72.27
C TYR A 176 32.32 -13.68 -72.08
N TYR A 177 31.86 -14.55 -71.17
CA TYR A 177 30.42 -14.80 -71.02
C TYR A 177 29.62 -13.63 -70.44
N PRO A 178 30.12 -12.85 -69.45
CA PRO A 178 29.47 -11.61 -69.05
C PRO A 178 29.26 -10.63 -70.21
N ALA A 179 30.31 -10.41 -71.02
CA ALA A 179 30.23 -9.50 -72.16
C ALA A 179 29.24 -10.02 -73.23
N LEU A 180 29.30 -11.32 -73.55
CA LEU A 180 28.36 -11.96 -74.45
C LEU A 180 26.91 -11.84 -73.96
N TYR A 181 26.67 -12.02 -72.66
CA TYR A 181 25.34 -11.93 -72.06
C TYR A 181 24.76 -10.51 -72.22
N LEU A 182 25.55 -9.48 -71.91
CA LEU A 182 25.14 -8.08 -72.06
C LEU A 182 24.89 -7.73 -73.54
N LEU A 183 25.79 -8.10 -74.45
CA LEU A 183 25.61 -7.90 -75.89
C LEU A 183 24.34 -8.59 -76.42
N ARG A 184 24.09 -9.83 -75.99
CA ARG A 184 22.87 -10.56 -76.38
C ARG A 184 21.62 -9.80 -75.93
N LYS A 185 21.63 -9.22 -74.73
CA LYS A 185 20.52 -8.43 -74.21
C LYS A 185 20.30 -7.16 -75.03
N ASP A 186 21.38 -6.46 -75.37
CA ASP A 186 21.35 -5.24 -76.18
C ASP A 186 20.89 -5.49 -77.62
N PHE A 187 21.28 -6.62 -78.22
CA PHE A 187 20.95 -6.93 -79.62
C PHE A 187 19.56 -7.54 -79.83
N SER A 188 18.99 -8.23 -78.83
CA SER A 188 17.91 -9.18 -79.13
C SER A 188 16.49 -8.70 -78.81
N ASN A 189 16.26 -7.54 -78.16
CA ASN A 189 14.91 -7.18 -77.63
C ASN A 189 14.22 -8.31 -76.83
N ILE A 190 14.97 -9.32 -76.37
CA ILE A 190 14.44 -10.49 -75.69
C ILE A 190 14.04 -10.04 -74.29
N LYS A 191 12.74 -9.88 -74.08
CA LYS A 191 12.13 -9.82 -72.74
C LYS A 191 12.62 -11.05 -71.97
N GLU A 192 13.00 -10.86 -70.70
CA GLU A 192 13.52 -11.92 -69.83
C GLU A 192 12.78 -13.25 -70.01
N ASN A 193 13.51 -14.37 -70.01
CA ASN A 193 12.93 -15.69 -70.17
C ASN A 193 11.82 -15.91 -69.12
N ILE A 194 10.69 -16.47 -69.53
CA ILE A 194 9.53 -16.74 -68.65
C ILE A 194 9.97 -17.56 -67.44
N SER A 195 10.86 -18.54 -67.62
CA SER A 195 11.38 -19.33 -66.49
C SER A 195 12.23 -18.51 -65.53
N ASP A 196 13.01 -17.53 -66.04
CA ASP A 196 13.80 -16.63 -65.21
C ASP A 196 12.88 -15.64 -64.46
N PHE A 197 11.79 -15.18 -65.09
CA PHE A 197 10.79 -14.36 -64.44
C PHE A 197 10.08 -15.13 -63.32
N GLU A 198 9.68 -16.37 -63.56
CA GLU A 198 9.03 -17.21 -62.56
C GLU A 198 9.95 -17.55 -61.38
N ALA A 199 11.21 -17.90 -61.66
CA ALA A 199 12.19 -18.25 -60.64
C ALA A 199 12.68 -17.05 -59.83
N ASN A 200 12.86 -15.88 -60.46
CA ASN A 200 13.44 -14.72 -59.79
C ASN A 200 12.41 -13.70 -59.27
N ILE A 201 11.12 -13.81 -59.65
CA ILE A 201 10.05 -12.90 -59.20
C ILE A 201 8.88 -13.63 -58.57
N VAL A 202 8.21 -14.50 -59.33
CA VAL A 202 6.96 -15.11 -58.87
C VAL A 202 7.24 -15.96 -57.64
N THR A 203 8.28 -16.79 -57.68
CA THR A 203 8.65 -17.68 -56.56
C THR A 203 9.08 -16.88 -55.32
N PRO A 204 10.01 -15.89 -55.41
CA PRO A 204 10.36 -15.07 -54.26
C PRO A 204 9.20 -14.26 -53.67
N ILE A 205 8.32 -13.68 -54.49
CA ILE A 205 7.15 -12.94 -54.00
C ILE A 205 6.18 -13.88 -53.29
N THR A 206 5.90 -15.05 -53.88
CA THR A 206 5.00 -16.05 -53.29
C THR A 206 5.52 -16.53 -51.94
N ASN A 207 6.83 -16.82 -51.85
CA ASN A 207 7.46 -17.21 -50.59
C ASN A 207 7.44 -16.08 -49.55
N LYS A 208 7.74 -14.83 -49.95
CA LYS A 208 7.65 -13.67 -49.04
C LYS A 208 6.23 -13.46 -48.52
N LEU A 209 5.21 -13.64 -49.35
CA LEU A 209 3.80 -13.51 -48.96
C LEU A 209 3.41 -14.59 -47.95
N LYS A 210 3.82 -15.84 -48.21
CA LYS A 210 3.60 -16.96 -47.29
C LYS A 210 4.28 -16.72 -45.94
N ASP A 211 5.55 -16.32 -45.94
CA ASP A 211 6.30 -16.00 -44.72
C ASP A 211 5.60 -14.88 -43.90
N ILE A 212 5.06 -13.85 -44.57
CA ILE A 212 4.31 -12.78 -43.90
C ILE A 212 3.03 -13.34 -43.27
N SER A 213 2.28 -14.17 -43.99
CA SER A 213 1.06 -14.79 -43.49
C SER A 213 1.33 -15.67 -42.26
N ASP A 214 2.32 -16.57 -42.35
CA ASP A 214 2.69 -17.49 -41.29
C ASP A 214 3.18 -16.72 -40.04
N ASN A 215 4.02 -15.70 -40.24
CA ASN A 215 4.54 -14.88 -39.14
C ASN A 215 3.46 -14.00 -38.49
N SER A 216 2.48 -13.52 -39.26
CA SER A 216 1.34 -12.76 -38.75
C SER A 216 0.47 -13.61 -37.82
N GLU A 217 0.25 -14.89 -38.17
CA GLU A 217 -0.53 -15.79 -37.33
C GLU A 217 0.18 -16.11 -36.00
N VAL A 218 1.50 -16.32 -36.05
CA VAL A 218 2.32 -16.54 -34.85
C VAL A 218 2.29 -15.31 -33.93
N GLN A 219 2.51 -14.11 -34.47
CA GLN A 219 2.46 -12.88 -33.67
C GLN A 219 1.09 -12.65 -33.03
N TYR A 220 0.01 -12.91 -33.78
CA TYR A 220 -1.34 -12.80 -33.23
C TYR A 220 -1.56 -13.75 -32.05
N LYS A 221 -1.10 -15.00 -32.15
CA LYS A 221 -1.15 -15.98 -31.07
C LYS A 221 -0.31 -15.53 -29.86
N GLU A 222 0.93 -15.09 -30.07
CA GLU A 222 1.80 -14.61 -28.99
C GLU A 222 1.20 -13.41 -28.24
N ILE A 223 0.66 -12.43 -28.96
CA ILE A 223 0.01 -11.25 -28.37
C ILE A 223 -1.21 -11.67 -27.55
N THR A 224 -2.04 -12.55 -28.11
CA THR A 224 -3.26 -13.03 -27.43
C THR A 224 -2.90 -13.75 -26.12
N THR A 225 -1.95 -14.70 -26.17
CA THR A 225 -1.50 -15.44 -24.99
C THR A 225 -0.85 -14.53 -23.95
N PHE A 226 -0.07 -13.53 -24.37
CA PHE A 226 0.53 -12.55 -23.45
C PHE A 226 -0.55 -11.70 -22.74
N ILE A 227 -1.56 -11.24 -23.48
CA ILE A 227 -2.67 -10.47 -22.91
C ILE A 227 -3.47 -11.32 -21.93
N GLU A 228 -3.77 -12.58 -22.28
CA GLU A 228 -4.49 -13.51 -21.40
C GLU A 228 -3.70 -13.81 -20.12
N ASP A 229 -2.40 -14.09 -20.22
CA ASP A 229 -1.52 -14.32 -19.06
C ASP A 229 -1.46 -13.09 -18.14
N LYS A 230 -1.29 -11.89 -18.70
CA LYS A 230 -1.29 -10.65 -17.93
C LYS A 230 -2.64 -10.34 -17.30
N HIS A 231 -3.72 -10.59 -18.02
CA HIS A 231 -5.07 -10.44 -17.47
C HIS A 231 -5.29 -11.36 -16.28
N ASN A 232 -4.91 -12.64 -16.38
CA ASN A 232 -5.01 -13.61 -15.29
C ASN A 232 -4.14 -13.21 -14.08
N GLN A 233 -2.91 -12.73 -14.30
CA GLN A 233 -2.05 -12.24 -13.23
C GLN A 233 -2.66 -11.05 -12.49
N ILE A 234 -3.19 -10.08 -13.24
CA ILE A 234 -3.88 -8.90 -12.66
C ILE A 234 -5.13 -9.34 -11.89
N GLN A 235 -5.89 -10.29 -12.43
CA GLN A 235 -7.09 -10.81 -11.79
C GLN A 235 -6.77 -11.47 -10.44
N ILE A 236 -5.72 -12.32 -10.38
CA ILE A 236 -5.26 -12.95 -9.13
C ILE A 236 -4.87 -11.90 -8.10
N GLN A 237 -4.06 -10.90 -8.49
CA GLN A 237 -3.64 -9.82 -7.59
C GLN A 237 -4.82 -8.96 -7.11
N TYR A 238 -5.79 -8.70 -8.01
CA TYR A 238 -7.00 -7.98 -7.67
C TYR A 238 -7.85 -8.75 -6.65
N ASP A 239 -8.08 -10.03 -6.87
CA ASP A 239 -8.87 -10.88 -5.98
C ASP A 239 -8.22 -11.04 -4.60
N GLU A 240 -6.88 -11.13 -4.55
CA GLU A 240 -6.11 -11.11 -3.30
C GLU A 240 -6.29 -9.78 -2.55
N LYS A 241 -6.17 -8.64 -3.24
CA LYS A 241 -6.34 -7.31 -2.64
C LYS A 241 -7.77 -7.04 -2.19
N VAL A 242 -8.77 -7.54 -2.92
CA VAL A 242 -10.18 -7.48 -2.50
C VAL A 242 -10.39 -8.28 -1.21
N SER A 243 -9.78 -9.45 -1.10
CA SER A 243 -9.85 -10.29 0.10
C SER A 243 -9.17 -9.61 1.30
N GLU A 244 -7.95 -9.10 1.13
CA GLU A 244 -7.24 -8.31 2.16
C GLU A 244 -8.07 -7.10 2.62
N PHE A 245 -8.70 -6.37 1.67
CA PHE A 245 -9.52 -5.21 1.99
C PHE A 245 -10.80 -5.59 2.74
N ALA A 246 -11.42 -6.72 2.41
CA ALA A 246 -12.58 -7.24 3.13
C ALA A 246 -12.23 -7.61 4.58
N GLU A 247 -11.08 -8.25 4.80
CA GLU A 247 -10.57 -8.56 6.14
C GLU A 247 -10.24 -7.30 6.94
N PHE A 248 -9.56 -6.33 6.31
CA PHE A 248 -9.26 -5.04 6.92
C PHE A 248 -10.52 -4.28 7.32
N LYS A 249 -11.52 -4.24 6.44
CA LYS A 249 -12.81 -3.59 6.72
C LYS A 249 -13.50 -4.25 7.91
N LYS A 250 -13.54 -5.58 7.96
CA LYS A 250 -14.11 -6.32 9.09
C LYS A 250 -13.36 -6.01 10.40
N SER A 251 -12.03 -6.00 10.38
CA SER A 251 -11.23 -5.63 11.55
C SER A 251 -11.47 -4.19 12.01
N LEU A 252 -11.69 -3.27 11.07
CA LEU A 252 -12.01 -1.88 11.38
C LEU A 252 -13.40 -1.74 12.01
N ASP A 253 -14.40 -2.44 11.47
CA ASP A 253 -15.77 -2.47 12.00
C ASP A 253 -15.78 -3.07 13.42
N ASP A 254 -15.07 -4.18 13.63
CA ASP A 254 -14.92 -4.82 14.95
C ASP A 254 -14.22 -3.88 15.95
N TRP A 255 -13.12 -3.23 15.54
CA TRP A 255 -12.42 -2.24 16.36
C TRP A 255 -13.30 -1.05 16.70
N GLN A 256 -14.05 -0.52 15.71
CA GLN A 256 -14.94 0.61 15.91
C GLN A 256 -16.03 0.26 16.92
N LYS A 257 -16.63 -0.93 16.81
CA LYS A 257 -17.63 -1.42 17.75
C LYS A 257 -17.06 -1.58 19.15
N GLU A 258 -15.89 -2.22 19.29
CA GLU A 258 -15.21 -2.40 20.57
C GLU A 258 -14.89 -1.05 21.25
N LYS A 259 -14.39 -0.08 20.48
CA LYS A 259 -14.08 1.26 20.99
C LYS A 259 -15.34 2.01 21.40
N HIS A 260 -16.40 1.93 20.59
CA HIS A 260 -17.67 2.58 20.91
C HIS A 260 -18.26 2.02 22.21
N GLU A 261 -18.27 0.69 22.40
CA GLU A 261 -18.72 0.05 23.65
C GLU A 261 -17.86 0.46 24.85
N LYS A 262 -16.53 0.49 24.70
CA LYS A 262 -15.61 0.92 25.77
C LYS A 262 -15.78 2.40 26.15
N ILE A 263 -15.95 3.28 25.17
CA ILE A 263 -16.18 4.71 25.41
C ILE A 263 -17.51 4.90 26.12
N LYS A 264 -18.57 4.27 25.65
CA LYS A 264 -19.89 4.35 26.28
C LYS A 264 -19.87 3.84 27.72
N ALA A 265 -19.24 2.69 27.97
CA ALA A 265 -19.09 2.17 29.33
C ALA A 265 -18.28 3.12 30.24
N LEU A 266 -17.27 3.80 29.69
CA LEU A 266 -16.48 4.78 30.42
C LEU A 266 -17.29 6.06 30.72
N GLU A 267 -18.07 6.56 29.75
CA GLU A 267 -18.99 7.68 29.91
C GLU A 267 -20.03 7.38 30.99
N ASP A 268 -20.72 6.24 30.90
CA ASP A 268 -21.70 5.79 31.89
C ASP A 268 -21.08 5.66 33.29
N THR A 269 -19.85 5.14 33.39
CA THR A 269 -19.12 5.05 34.66
C THR A 269 -18.76 6.43 35.21
N TYR A 270 -18.35 7.35 34.34
CA TYR A 270 -17.94 8.70 34.73
C TYR A 270 -19.14 9.55 35.18
N GLU A 271 -20.26 9.50 34.46
CA GLU A 271 -21.51 10.18 34.86
C GLU A 271 -22.04 9.65 36.20
N ASN A 272 -22.05 8.32 36.39
CA ASN A 272 -22.43 7.71 37.67
C ASN A 272 -21.49 8.12 38.80
N LYS A 273 -20.17 8.20 38.54
CA LYS A 273 -19.20 8.67 39.54
C LYS A 273 -19.44 10.14 39.90
N LEU A 274 -19.63 11.01 38.92
CA LEU A 274 -19.81 12.45 39.15
C LEU A 274 -21.09 12.75 39.95
N SER A 275 -22.19 12.04 39.66
CA SER A 275 -23.46 12.21 40.37
C SER A 275 -23.42 11.78 41.84
N LEU A 276 -22.56 10.82 42.20
CA LEU A 276 -22.48 10.24 43.55
C LEU A 276 -21.29 10.76 44.38
N GLU A 277 -20.27 11.35 43.76
CA GLU A 277 -19.10 11.92 44.45
C GLU A 277 -19.45 13.25 45.15
N ALA A 278 -20.26 14.11 44.52
CA ALA A 278 -20.68 15.38 45.11
C ALA A 278 -21.47 15.23 46.43
N PRO A 279 -22.44 14.29 46.54
CA PRO A 279 -23.11 13.99 47.81
C PRO A 279 -22.17 13.46 48.91
N GLU A 280 -21.24 12.54 48.60
CA GLU A 280 -20.30 11.99 49.60
C GLU A 280 -19.45 13.11 50.23
N ILE A 281 -18.92 14.02 49.39
CA ILE A 281 -18.12 15.16 49.82
C ILE A 281 -18.97 16.09 50.70
N LEU A 282 -20.21 16.37 50.31
CA LEU A 282 -21.12 17.22 51.08
C LEU A 282 -21.43 16.62 52.46
N TRP A 283 -21.74 15.32 52.55
CA TRP A 283 -22.04 14.66 53.81
C TRP A 283 -20.82 14.58 54.75
N LYS A 284 -19.63 14.31 54.20
CA LYS A 284 -18.38 14.36 54.96
C LYS A 284 -18.10 15.75 55.52
N LYS A 285 -18.34 16.80 54.71
CA LYS A 285 -18.16 18.19 55.14
C LYS A 285 -19.12 18.54 56.29
N ARG A 286 -20.43 18.27 56.13
CA ARG A 286 -21.43 18.51 57.19
C ARG A 286 -21.17 17.71 58.47
N SER A 287 -20.78 16.44 58.34
CA SER A 287 -20.39 15.62 59.50
C SER A 287 -19.25 16.26 60.30
N LYS A 288 -18.21 16.75 59.60
CA LYS A 288 -17.06 17.41 60.21
C LYS A 288 -17.44 18.73 60.90
N GLU A 289 -18.30 19.53 60.28
CA GLU A 289 -18.82 20.79 60.84
C GLU A 289 -19.59 20.53 62.15
N HIS A 290 -20.54 19.60 62.15
CA HIS A 290 -21.30 19.24 63.35
C HIS A 290 -20.44 18.57 64.43
N GLN A 291 -19.42 17.80 64.06
CA GLN A 291 -18.47 17.24 65.02
C GLN A 291 -17.65 18.35 65.70
N MET A 292 -17.25 19.38 64.96
CA MET A 292 -16.55 20.54 65.52
C MET A 292 -17.46 21.36 66.43
N LEU A 293 -18.72 21.57 66.03
CA LEU A 293 -19.73 22.22 66.87
C LEU A 293 -20.00 21.41 68.15
N ALA A 294 -20.16 20.09 68.05
CA ALA A 294 -20.32 19.21 69.20
C ALA A 294 -19.15 19.37 70.18
N LYS A 295 -17.90 19.32 69.70
CA LYS A 295 -16.71 19.54 70.55
C LYS A 295 -16.71 20.92 71.22
N LYS A 296 -17.06 21.98 70.48
CA LYS A 296 -17.18 23.34 71.03
C LYS A 296 -18.23 23.40 72.13
N TRP A 297 -19.41 22.83 71.90
CA TRP A 297 -20.50 22.78 72.88
C TRP A 297 -20.15 21.89 74.09
N THR A 298 -19.42 20.79 73.92
CA THR A 298 -18.92 19.97 75.02
C THR A 298 -17.92 20.74 75.87
N CYS A 299 -17.01 21.49 75.24
CA CYS A 299 -16.06 22.34 75.95
C CYS A 299 -16.79 23.46 76.70
N PHE A 300 -17.75 24.12 76.05
CA PHE A 300 -18.61 25.12 76.68
C PHE A 300 -19.41 24.53 77.86
N LEU A 301 -19.94 23.31 77.73
CA LEU A 301 -20.64 22.61 78.82
C LEU A 301 -19.71 22.40 80.03
N ILE A 302 -18.47 21.97 79.81
CA ILE A 302 -17.48 21.79 80.89
C ILE A 302 -17.22 23.12 81.60
N TYR A 303 -16.95 24.19 80.84
CA TYR A 303 -16.75 25.52 81.41
C TYR A 303 -18.00 26.03 82.13
N ALA A 304 -19.19 25.81 81.58
CA ALA A 304 -20.46 26.22 82.17
C ALA A 304 -20.70 25.48 83.49
N VAL A 305 -20.43 24.18 83.57
CA VAL A 305 -20.55 23.39 84.81
C VAL A 305 -19.57 23.91 85.87
N ILE A 306 -18.31 24.18 85.50
CA ILE A 306 -17.31 24.75 86.42
C ILE A 306 -17.75 26.13 86.92
N ALA A 307 -18.15 27.02 86.02
CA ALA A 307 -18.63 28.36 86.37
C ALA A 307 -19.88 28.30 87.27
N LEU A 308 -20.76 27.33 87.04
CA LEU A 308 -21.96 27.12 87.84
C LEU A 308 -21.64 26.61 89.25
N ILE A 309 -20.61 25.75 89.40
CA ILE A 309 -20.09 25.34 90.72
C ILE A 309 -19.54 26.56 91.47
N PHE A 310 -18.72 27.39 90.81
CA PHE A 310 -18.22 28.63 91.42
C PHE A 310 -19.34 29.60 91.79
N ALA A 311 -20.35 29.76 90.92
CA ALA A 311 -21.53 30.58 91.18
C ALA A 311 -22.34 30.05 92.37
N LEU A 312 -22.52 28.73 92.51
CA LEU A 312 -23.16 28.11 93.67
C LEU A 312 -22.38 28.38 94.95
N VAL A 313 -21.06 28.20 94.95
CA VAL A 313 -20.21 28.49 96.12
C VAL A 313 -20.31 29.97 96.49
N GLY A 314 -20.20 30.89 95.52
CA GLY A 314 -20.35 32.32 95.73
C GLY A 314 -21.74 32.70 96.25
N LEU A 315 -22.79 32.09 95.72
CA LEU A 315 -24.17 32.33 96.14
C LEU A 315 -24.42 31.81 97.58
N VAL A 316 -23.85 30.67 97.96
CA VAL A 316 -23.88 30.19 99.35
C VAL A 316 -23.19 31.18 100.30
N VAL A 317 -22.01 31.70 99.93
CA VAL A 317 -21.30 32.71 100.73
C VAL A 317 -22.10 34.02 100.83
N VAL A 318 -22.67 34.49 99.72
CA VAL A 318 -23.49 35.71 99.69
C VAL A 318 -24.75 35.51 100.53
N ILE A 319 -25.50 34.42 100.34
CA ILE A 319 -26.69 34.12 101.13
C ILE A 319 -26.35 34.05 102.62
N HIS A 320 -25.28 33.34 103.01
CA HIS A 320 -24.84 33.25 104.41
C HIS A 320 -24.46 34.62 104.99
N SER A 321 -23.75 35.45 104.23
CA SER A 321 -23.34 36.80 104.65
C SER A 321 -24.52 37.79 104.70
N TYR A 322 -25.45 37.72 103.74
CA TYR A 322 -26.59 38.64 103.62
C TYR A 322 -27.70 38.29 104.62
N LEU A 323 -27.98 37.00 104.87
CA LEU A 323 -28.92 36.56 105.90
C LEU A 323 -28.42 36.84 107.32
N ASN A 324 -27.12 36.67 107.59
CA ASN A 324 -26.54 37.07 108.88
C ASN A 324 -26.65 38.58 109.15
N SER A 325 -26.79 39.41 108.11
CA SER A 325 -26.94 40.87 108.24
C SER A 325 -28.40 41.36 108.35
N ILE A 326 -29.40 40.53 108.00
CA ILE A 326 -30.82 40.92 107.96
C ILE A 326 -31.67 39.91 108.76
N GLN A 327 -31.21 39.55 109.96
CA GLN A 327 -31.94 38.62 110.84
C GLN A 327 -33.22 39.22 111.46
N SER A 328 -33.75 40.35 110.96
CA SER A 328 -34.87 41.06 111.60
C SER A 328 -36.05 41.53 110.71
N GLU A 329 -36.10 41.29 109.38
CA GLU A 329 -37.23 41.85 108.57
C GLU A 329 -37.95 40.91 107.57
N LEU A 330 -37.61 39.63 107.40
CA LEU A 330 -38.36 38.73 106.48
C LEU A 330 -38.49 37.27 106.99
N PRO A 331 -39.51 36.93 107.81
CA PRO A 331 -39.65 35.60 108.41
C PRO A 331 -40.30 34.52 107.52
N PHE A 332 -40.65 34.82 106.25
CA PHE A 332 -41.47 33.93 105.41
C PHE A 332 -40.75 33.19 104.26
N ILE A 333 -39.44 33.34 104.10
CA ILE A 333 -38.68 32.59 103.07
C ILE A 333 -37.57 31.79 103.72
N SER A 334 -37.64 30.46 103.65
CA SER A 334 -36.57 29.61 104.17
C SER A 334 -35.35 29.65 103.25
N GLU A 335 -34.16 29.78 103.85
CA GLU A 335 -32.86 29.77 103.18
C GLU A 335 -32.71 28.56 102.24
N SER A 336 -33.21 27.40 102.66
CA SER A 336 -33.22 26.16 101.89
C SER A 336 -34.09 26.22 100.63
N PHE A 337 -35.20 26.97 100.63
CA PHE A 337 -36.13 27.03 99.50
C PHE A 337 -35.56 27.84 98.32
N ILE A 338 -34.89 28.97 98.59
CA ILE A 338 -34.20 29.75 97.54
C ILE A 338 -33.09 28.89 96.90
N LEU A 339 -32.31 28.21 97.74
CA LEU A 339 -31.18 27.38 97.31
C LEU A 339 -31.67 26.19 96.45
N ILE A 340 -32.73 25.49 96.86
CA ILE A 340 -33.29 24.36 96.08
C ILE A 340 -33.84 24.81 94.72
N SER A 341 -34.45 26.00 94.65
CA SER A 341 -35.04 26.54 93.42
C SER A 341 -33.95 26.92 92.41
N VAL A 342 -32.89 27.59 92.88
CA VAL A 342 -31.73 27.96 92.05
C VAL A 342 -30.98 26.73 91.55
N ILE A 343 -30.76 25.72 92.41
CA ILE A 343 -30.16 24.43 91.99
C ILE A 343 -31.03 23.77 90.91
N SER A 344 -32.35 23.73 91.09
CA SER A 344 -33.27 23.12 90.11
C SER A 344 -33.22 23.83 88.76
N PHE A 345 -33.14 25.16 88.75
CA PHE A 345 -32.97 25.96 87.54
C PHE A 345 -31.63 25.68 86.84
N PHE A 346 -30.55 25.55 87.61
CA PHE A 346 -29.24 25.21 87.07
C PHE A 346 -29.17 23.80 86.46
N ILE A 347 -29.77 22.80 87.11
CA ILE A 347 -29.91 21.44 86.56
C ILE A 347 -30.68 21.49 85.23
N TYR A 348 -31.72 22.33 85.13
CA TYR A 348 -32.48 22.52 83.90
C TYR A 348 -31.63 23.11 82.76
N ILE A 349 -30.78 24.11 83.02
CA ILE A 349 -29.84 24.67 82.04
C ILE A 349 -28.84 23.61 81.55
N VAL A 350 -28.24 22.85 82.48
CA VAL A 350 -27.30 21.77 82.14
C VAL A 350 -27.99 20.71 81.28
N ARG A 351 -29.24 20.35 81.60
CA ARG A 351 -30.04 19.41 80.81
C ARG A 351 -30.26 19.90 79.36
N ILE A 352 -30.51 21.19 79.16
CA ILE A 352 -30.65 21.78 77.82
C ILE A 352 -29.33 21.72 77.06
N LEU A 353 -28.21 22.09 77.69
CA LEU A 353 -26.89 22.06 77.06
C LEU A 353 -26.49 20.63 76.66
N ILE A 354 -26.75 19.63 77.52
CA ILE A 354 -26.54 18.22 77.18
C ILE A 354 -27.36 17.81 75.95
N LYS A 355 -28.64 18.23 75.86
CA LYS A 355 -29.47 17.96 74.69
C LYS A 355 -28.90 18.59 73.41
N ILE A 356 -28.34 19.80 73.47
CA ILE A 356 -27.71 20.49 72.33
C ILE A 356 -26.43 19.75 71.88
N VAL A 357 -25.60 19.33 72.83
CA VAL A 357 -24.39 18.52 72.55
C VAL A 357 -24.78 17.19 71.90
N MET A 358 -25.75 16.48 72.48
CA MET A 358 -26.22 15.19 72.00
C MET A 358 -26.81 15.30 70.59
N SER A 359 -27.58 16.37 70.31
CA SER A 359 -28.13 16.61 68.98
C SER A 359 -27.06 16.85 67.92
N ASN A 360 -26.00 17.62 68.24
CA ASN A 360 -24.89 17.83 67.30
C ASN A 360 -24.06 16.56 67.08
N HIS A 361 -23.90 15.73 68.11
CA HIS A 361 -23.23 14.44 67.98
C HIS A 361 -24.05 13.43 67.14
N HIS A 362 -25.37 13.41 67.32
CA HIS A 362 -26.30 12.62 66.51
C HIS A 362 -26.21 13.03 65.04
N LEU A 363 -26.36 14.33 64.74
CA LEU A 363 -26.23 14.87 63.38
C LEU A 363 -24.88 14.51 62.74
N ALA A 364 -23.77 14.62 63.48
CA ALA A 364 -22.45 14.27 62.97
C ALA A 364 -22.35 12.77 62.61
N THR A 365 -22.92 11.90 63.45
CA THR A 365 -22.94 10.45 63.25
C THR A 365 -23.85 10.05 62.08
N GLU A 366 -25.04 10.63 61.98
CA GLU A 366 -25.98 10.43 60.87
C GLU A 366 -25.36 10.84 59.52
N TYR A 367 -24.75 12.03 59.44
CA TYR A 367 -24.06 12.44 58.20
C TYR A 367 -22.85 11.57 57.87
N LYS A 368 -22.18 11.00 58.87
CA LYS A 368 -21.09 10.05 58.66
C LYS A 368 -21.60 8.71 58.11
N GLN A 369 -22.73 8.23 58.63
CA GLN A 369 -23.40 7.02 58.13
C GLN A 369 -23.89 7.23 56.70
N LYS A 370 -24.52 8.37 56.39
CA LYS A 370 -24.92 8.74 55.02
C LYS A 370 -23.72 8.77 54.07
N ALA A 371 -22.59 9.36 54.47
CA ALA A 371 -21.36 9.34 53.67
C ALA A 371 -20.80 7.92 53.44
N ALA A 372 -20.85 7.06 54.46
CA ALA A 372 -20.41 5.67 54.36
C ALA A 372 -21.32 4.87 53.42
N LEU A 373 -22.64 5.09 53.48
CA LEU A 373 -23.62 4.48 52.59
C LEU A 373 -23.42 4.95 51.13
N THR A 374 -23.17 6.24 50.90
CA THR A 374 -22.85 6.76 49.56
C THR A 374 -21.60 6.09 49.00
N ARG A 375 -20.55 5.94 49.82
CA ARG A 375 -19.30 5.28 49.41
C ARG A 375 -19.47 3.78 49.15
N PHE A 376 -20.30 3.11 49.95
CA PHE A 376 -20.66 1.71 49.73
C PHE A 376 -21.42 1.54 48.42
N TYR A 377 -22.39 2.42 48.14
CA TYR A 377 -23.12 2.42 46.87
C TYR A 377 -22.20 2.65 45.67
N GLN A 378 -21.29 3.64 45.74
CA GLN A 378 -20.26 3.86 44.71
C GLN A 378 -19.39 2.61 44.48
N ALA A 379 -19.05 1.87 45.54
CA ALA A 379 -18.26 0.64 45.43
C ALA A 379 -19.03 -0.50 44.76
N LEU A 380 -20.34 -0.64 45.03
CA LEU A 380 -21.22 -1.61 44.37
C LEU A 380 -21.39 -1.30 42.88
N THR A 381 -21.63 -0.04 42.52
CA THR A 381 -21.73 0.38 41.11
C THR A 381 -20.41 0.13 40.37
N LYS A 382 -19.27 0.40 41.01
CA LYS A 382 -17.95 0.12 40.44
C LYS A 382 -17.65 -1.38 40.26
N ALA A 383 -18.21 -2.23 41.12
CA ALA A 383 -18.06 -3.68 41.03
C ALA A 383 -18.93 -4.31 39.93
N GLY A 384 -19.71 -3.52 39.19
CA GLY A 384 -20.56 -3.98 38.10
C GLY A 384 -21.80 -4.74 38.59
N THR A 385 -22.18 -4.58 39.86
CA THR A 385 -23.43 -5.16 40.39
C THR A 385 -24.59 -4.35 39.83
N ASP A 386 -25.48 -5.00 39.07
CA ASP A 386 -26.70 -4.38 38.57
C ASP A 386 -27.67 -4.23 39.74
N ILE A 387 -27.89 -2.99 40.18
CA ILE A 387 -28.76 -2.67 41.32
C ILE A 387 -30.13 -2.37 40.74
N GLU A 388 -31.11 -3.20 41.09
CA GLU A 388 -32.50 -3.06 40.65
C GLU A 388 -33.04 -1.66 40.96
N LYS A 389 -33.99 -1.20 40.14
CA LYS A 389 -34.50 0.18 40.20
C LYS A 389 -35.15 0.47 41.56
N GLU A 390 -35.74 -0.54 42.17
CA GLU A 390 -36.37 -0.55 43.48
C GLU A 390 -35.32 -0.37 44.59
N GLU A 391 -34.21 -1.13 44.54
CA GLU A 391 -33.09 -1.01 45.49
C GLU A 391 -32.41 0.35 45.39
N ARG A 392 -32.22 0.88 44.18
CA ARG A 392 -31.69 2.22 43.94
C ARG A 392 -32.57 3.30 44.57
N LEU A 393 -33.89 3.17 44.48
CA LEU A 393 -34.84 4.11 45.06
C LEU A 393 -34.79 4.10 46.59
N ILE A 394 -34.65 2.92 47.20
CA ILE A 394 -34.47 2.76 48.65
C ILE A 394 -33.19 3.45 49.12
N ILE A 395 -32.07 3.25 48.41
CA ILE A 395 -30.77 3.84 48.78
C ILE A 395 -30.79 5.35 48.64
N ILE A 396 -31.32 5.90 47.54
CA ILE A 396 -31.46 7.35 47.34
C ILE A 396 -32.32 7.95 48.45
N ASN A 397 -33.45 7.32 48.79
CA ASN A 397 -34.31 7.83 49.86
C ASN A 397 -33.60 7.79 51.23
N SER A 398 -32.88 6.72 51.56
CA SER A 398 -32.09 6.64 52.79
C SER A 398 -31.02 7.75 52.87
N LEU A 399 -30.40 8.10 51.75
CA LEU A 399 -29.41 9.18 51.67
C LEU A 399 -30.04 10.57 51.84
N PHE A 400 -31.20 10.83 51.24
CA PHE A 400 -31.83 12.17 51.23
C PHE A 400 -32.96 12.36 52.26
N SER A 401 -33.26 11.36 53.07
CA SER A 401 -34.24 11.46 54.17
C SER A 401 -33.91 12.59 55.14
N LYS A 402 -34.94 13.16 55.76
CA LYS A 402 -34.78 14.19 56.81
C LYS A 402 -34.01 13.58 57.99
N VAL A 403 -33.03 14.32 58.50
CA VAL A 403 -32.24 13.88 59.66
C VAL A 403 -32.90 14.40 60.91
N GLU A 404 -33.32 13.49 61.80
CA GLU A 404 -33.89 13.86 63.08
C GLU A 404 -32.83 14.54 63.97
N THR A 405 -33.20 15.69 64.51
CA THR A 405 -32.40 16.33 65.56
C THR A 405 -32.96 15.85 66.89
N GLY A 406 -32.11 15.46 67.84
CA GLY A 406 -32.56 15.03 69.19
C GLY A 406 -33.33 16.10 69.99
N LEU A 407 -33.59 17.26 69.37
CA LEU A 407 -34.32 18.42 69.88
C LEU A 407 -35.71 18.60 69.26
N VAL A 408 -35.94 18.14 68.02
CA VAL A 408 -37.21 18.25 67.30
C VAL A 408 -37.54 16.87 66.72
N LYS A 409 -38.57 16.22 67.28
CA LYS A 409 -39.15 15.03 66.67
C LYS A 409 -40.08 15.46 65.54
N THR A 410 -39.85 14.96 64.34
CA THR A 410 -40.77 15.08 63.22
C THR A 410 -41.46 13.74 63.04
N ASP A 411 -42.80 13.70 62.97
CA ASP A 411 -43.54 12.46 62.71
C ASP A 411 -43.17 11.93 61.31
N THR A 412 -42.34 10.88 61.27
CA THR A 412 -41.80 10.27 60.05
C THR A 412 -42.78 9.31 59.36
N SER A 413 -43.97 9.08 59.94
CA SER A 413 -44.94 8.08 59.45
C SER A 413 -45.47 8.36 58.03
N ASN A 414 -45.70 9.64 57.68
CA ASN A 414 -46.26 10.01 56.37
C ASN A 414 -45.27 9.83 55.20
N ASP A 415 -43.97 9.97 55.45
CA ASP A 415 -42.97 9.84 54.38
C ASP A 415 -42.75 8.35 54.01
N SER A 416 -42.88 7.42 54.98
CA SER A 416 -42.81 5.95 54.76
C SER A 416 -44.00 5.38 53.99
N ASP A 417 -45.23 5.86 54.24
CA ASP A 417 -46.44 5.38 53.55
C ASP A 417 -46.48 5.81 52.07
N ALA A 418 -45.99 7.02 51.77
CA ALA A 418 -45.84 7.50 50.39
C ALA A 418 -44.86 6.64 49.57
N ILE A 419 -43.84 6.06 50.23
CA ILE A 419 -42.84 5.18 49.60
C ILE A 419 -43.41 3.80 49.33
N LEU A 420 -44.15 3.21 50.28
CA LEU A 420 -44.85 1.94 50.07
C LEU A 420 -45.87 2.05 48.93
N ALA A 421 -46.52 3.20 48.78
CA ALA A 421 -47.41 3.48 47.65
C ALA A 421 -46.68 3.61 46.30
N LEU A 422 -45.45 4.14 46.27
CA LEU A 422 -44.62 4.26 45.06
C LEU A 422 -43.98 2.92 44.63
N LEU A 423 -43.53 2.11 45.60
CA LEU A 423 -42.97 0.77 45.37
C LEU A 423 -44.06 -0.20 44.90
N SER A 424 -45.24 -0.19 45.53
CA SER A 424 -46.37 -1.03 45.12
C SER A 424 -46.93 -0.70 43.73
N LYS A 425 -46.75 0.54 43.25
CA LYS A 425 -47.17 0.96 41.89
C LYS A 425 -46.22 0.51 40.78
N ASN A 426 -44.93 0.27 41.08
CA ASN A 426 -43.94 -0.23 40.11
C ASN A 426 -43.83 -1.76 40.08
N LEU A 427 -44.40 -2.47 41.06
CA LEU A 427 -44.45 -3.93 41.16
C LEU A 427 -45.54 -4.60 40.27
N LYS A 428 -46.00 -3.93 39.21
CA LYS A 428 -47.14 -4.39 38.38
C LYS A 428 -46.77 -4.60 36.93
#